data_AF-A0A6A5H8J6-F1
#
_entry.id   AF-A0A6A5H8J6-F1
#
_cell.length_a   1.000
_cell.length_b   1.000
_cell.length_c   1.000
_cell.angle_alpha   90.00
_cell.angle_beta   90.00
_cell.angle_gamma   90.00
#
_symmetry.space_group_name_H-M   'P 1'
#
loop_
_entity.id
_entity.type
_entity.pdbx_description
1 polymer ?
#
loop_
_entity_poly.entity_id
_entity_poly.type
_entity_poly.pdbx_seq_one_letter_code
_entity_poly.pdbx_strand_id
1 'polypeptide(L)'
;MTPFKLLYTPLTVFQKVIKLMEILEMYIRVKGHEAPLTNGDMSNLLESLKPSFQISIECALDKRFSEETILNLPRVMIWHAERITYYDLLNMECEVAEFENHLFTEEDVKKFINHWLAGNNPKLIRLRLGNFESLPDWENILEGVEYEKWDGRRRPESYE
;
A
#
# COMPACT_ATOMS: atom_id res chain seq x y z
N MET A 1 36.11 -5.05 5.17
CA MET A 1 35.11 -6.08 4.83
C MET A 1 35.36 -7.27 5.72
N THR A 2 34.50 -7.45 6.72
CA THR A 2 34.55 -8.60 7.63
C THR A 2 33.26 -9.38 7.38
N PRO A 3 33.32 -10.67 7.01
CA PRO A 3 32.12 -11.45 6.77
C PRO A 3 31.39 -11.66 8.09
N PHE A 4 30.08 -11.43 8.11
CA PHE A 4 29.22 -11.77 9.25
C PHE A 4 29.35 -13.28 9.51
N LYS A 5 29.91 -13.64 10.68
CA LYS A 5 29.92 -15.01 11.19
C LYS A 5 28.57 -15.31 11.82
N LEU A 6 27.78 -16.16 11.17
CA LEU A 6 26.61 -16.83 11.74
C LEU A 6 27.09 -17.90 12.73
N LEU A 7 27.33 -17.50 13.98
CA LEU A 7 27.57 -18.44 15.07
C LEU A 7 26.25 -18.64 15.83
N TYR A 8 25.68 -19.83 15.65
CA TYR A 8 24.59 -20.43 16.43
C TYR A 8 23.20 -19.79 16.33
N THR A 9 22.64 -19.71 15.12
CA THR A 9 21.19 -19.53 14.95
C THR A 9 20.51 -20.88 14.66
N PRO A 10 19.48 -21.28 15.43
CA PRO A 10 18.69 -22.49 15.16
C PRO A 10 18.10 -22.45 13.74
N LEU A 11 17.89 -23.60 13.11
CA LEU A 11 17.36 -23.72 11.74
C LEU A 11 16.06 -22.90 11.52
N THR A 12 15.25 -22.73 12.57
CA THR A 12 14.02 -21.90 12.59
C THR A 12 14.27 -20.40 12.51
N VAL A 13 15.42 -19.91 12.98
CA VAL A 13 15.82 -18.50 12.86
C VAL A 13 16.41 -18.24 11.48
N PHE A 14 17.14 -19.19 10.89
CA PHE A 14 17.60 -19.11 9.50
C PHE A 14 16.41 -19.13 8.51
N GLN A 15 15.38 -19.94 8.79
CA GLN A 15 14.11 -19.91 8.05
C GLN A 15 13.31 -18.62 8.25
N LYS A 16 13.36 -17.98 9.43
CA LYS A 16 12.74 -16.66 9.66
C LYS A 16 13.49 -15.53 8.96
N VAL A 17 14.82 -15.60 8.87
CA VAL A 17 15.65 -14.64 8.12
C VAL A 17 15.44 -14.79 6.62
N ILE A 18 15.27 -16.02 6.09
CA ILE A 18 14.79 -16.25 4.71
C ILE A 18 13.35 -15.74 4.49
N LYS A 19 12.44 -15.87 5.47
CA LYS A 19 11.11 -15.22 5.45
C LYS A 19 11.16 -13.69 5.51
N LEU A 20 12.23 -13.13 6.07
CA LEU A 20 12.50 -11.69 6.22
C LEU A 20 13.31 -11.11 5.04
N MET A 21 14.00 -11.93 4.24
CA MET A 21 14.82 -11.52 3.08
C MET A 21 14.28 -11.97 1.71
N GLU A 22 13.45 -13.02 1.60
CA GLU A 22 13.14 -13.68 0.31
C GLU A 22 11.65 -13.91 -0.01
N ILE A 23 10.70 -13.30 0.71
CA ILE A 23 9.53 -12.71 0.02
C ILE A 23 9.83 -11.23 -0.16
N LEU A 24 10.91 -10.98 -0.90
CA LEU A 24 11.05 -9.80 -1.73
C LEU A 24 9.72 -9.62 -2.45
N GLU A 25 9.08 -8.49 -2.20
CA GLU A 25 8.21 -7.72 -3.08
C GLU A 25 8.18 -8.20 -4.55
N MET A 26 7.59 -9.36 -4.82
CA MET A 26 7.34 -9.81 -6.18
C MET A 26 6.10 -9.08 -6.65
N TYR A 27 6.19 -7.75 -6.73
CA TYR A 27 5.13 -6.95 -7.30
C TYR A 27 5.27 -6.93 -8.81
N ILE A 28 4.13 -6.91 -9.46
CA ILE A 28 4.08 -6.54 -10.87
C ILE A 28 4.07 -5.03 -10.91
N ARG A 29 5.11 -4.44 -11.50
CA ARG A 29 5.20 -3.00 -11.68
C ARG A 29 4.68 -2.62 -13.06
N VAL A 30 3.61 -1.85 -13.09
CA VAL A 30 3.02 -1.30 -14.31
C VAL A 30 3.49 0.14 -14.43
N LYS A 31 4.41 0.40 -15.37
CA LYS A 31 4.91 1.74 -15.70
C LYS A 31 4.36 2.16 -17.06
N GLY A 32 4.01 3.44 -17.19
CA GLY A 32 3.47 4.01 -18.42
C GLY A 32 3.74 5.51 -18.44
N HIS A 33 4.39 5.99 -19.50
CA HIS A 33 4.83 7.39 -19.60
C HIS A 33 3.95 8.23 -20.54
N GLU A 34 3.33 7.62 -21.56
CA GLU A 34 2.63 8.35 -22.63
C GLU A 34 1.13 8.02 -22.75
N ALA A 35 0.73 6.78 -22.47
CA ALA A 35 -0.65 6.33 -22.52
C ALA A 35 -1.14 5.91 -21.13
N PRO A 36 -2.35 6.30 -20.73
CA PRO A 36 -2.91 5.87 -19.45
C PRO A 36 -3.27 4.38 -19.48
N LEU A 37 -3.24 3.74 -18.31
CA LEU A 37 -3.64 2.34 -18.15
C LEU A 37 -5.15 2.20 -18.36
N THR A 38 -5.58 1.33 -19.28
CA THR A 38 -7.01 1.06 -19.54
C THR A 38 -7.49 -0.20 -18.82
N ASN A 39 -8.82 -0.36 -18.71
CA ASN A 39 -9.41 -1.59 -18.17
C ASN A 39 -9.06 -2.83 -18.99
N GLY A 40 -8.91 -2.68 -20.31
CA GLY A 40 -8.53 -3.79 -21.20
C GLY A 40 -7.10 -4.25 -20.91
N ASP A 41 -6.18 -3.30 -20.75
CA ASP A 41 -4.79 -3.60 -20.38
C ASP A 41 -4.72 -4.31 -19.03
N MET A 42 -5.45 -3.81 -18.03
CA MET A 42 -5.49 -4.42 -16.70
C MET A 42 -6.11 -5.81 -16.73
N SER A 43 -7.20 -6.02 -17.47
CA SER A 43 -7.84 -7.34 -17.59
C SER A 43 -6.89 -8.36 -18.21
N ASN A 44 -6.23 -7.99 -19.31
CA ASN A 44 -5.23 -8.83 -19.96
C ASN A 44 -4.06 -9.16 -19.03
N LEU A 45 -3.61 -8.17 -18.23
CA LEU A 45 -2.56 -8.34 -17.24
C LEU A 45 -2.96 -9.34 -16.15
N LEU A 46 -4.15 -9.17 -15.57
CA LEU A 46 -4.66 -10.03 -14.51
C LEU A 46 -4.89 -11.47 -14.99
N GLU A 47 -5.43 -11.65 -16.20
CA GLU A 47 -5.61 -12.96 -16.83
C GLU A 47 -4.27 -13.68 -17.07
N SER A 48 -3.28 -12.93 -17.57
CA SER A 48 -1.96 -13.47 -17.89
C SER A 48 -1.15 -13.84 -16.65
N LEU A 49 -1.27 -13.05 -15.59
CA LEU A 49 -0.39 -13.15 -14.43
C LEU A 49 -0.99 -13.93 -13.27
N LYS A 50 -2.33 -14.10 -13.23
CA LYS A 50 -3.07 -14.69 -12.10
C LYS A 50 -2.46 -14.31 -10.74
N PRO A 51 -2.27 -13.01 -10.47
CA PRO A 51 -1.34 -12.59 -9.45
C PRO A 51 -1.85 -12.96 -8.04
N SER A 52 -1.10 -13.81 -7.36
CA SER A 52 -1.19 -14.00 -5.90
C SER A 52 -0.34 -12.99 -5.12
N PHE A 53 0.17 -11.96 -5.81
CA PHE A 53 1.17 -11.01 -5.32
C PHE A 53 0.71 -9.55 -5.53
N GLN A 54 1.44 -8.62 -4.91
CA GLN A 54 1.16 -7.17 -4.97
C GLN A 54 1.27 -6.61 -6.39
N ILE A 55 0.47 -5.61 -6.72
CA ILE A 55 0.62 -4.83 -7.96
C ILE A 55 0.99 -3.40 -7.61
N SER A 56 2.00 -2.86 -8.27
CA SER A 56 2.41 -1.45 -8.19
C SER A 56 2.12 -0.77 -9.51
N ILE A 57 1.33 0.30 -9.47
CA ILE A 57 0.89 1.07 -10.64
C ILE A 57 1.52 2.46 -10.56
N GLU A 58 2.48 2.70 -11.44
CA GLU A 58 3.25 3.96 -11.56
C GLU A 58 2.90 4.68 -12.87
N CYS A 59 1.62 4.67 -13.25
CA CYS A 59 1.12 5.35 -14.45
C CYS A 59 -0.24 5.96 -14.21
N ALA A 60 -0.60 6.95 -15.04
CA ALA A 60 -1.94 7.53 -15.01
C ALA A 60 -3.01 6.49 -15.37
N LEU A 61 -4.17 6.57 -14.73
CA LEU A 61 -5.34 5.74 -15.03
C LEU A 61 -6.22 6.41 -16.09
N ASP A 62 -6.71 5.63 -17.06
CA ASP A 62 -7.59 6.13 -18.12
C ASP A 62 -8.87 6.73 -17.53
N LYS A 63 -9.47 7.74 -18.17
CA LYS A 63 -10.73 8.38 -17.71
C LYS A 63 -11.85 7.39 -17.40
N ARG A 64 -11.91 6.29 -18.14
CA ARG A 64 -12.93 5.23 -18.00
C ARG A 64 -12.41 4.02 -17.22
N PHE A 65 -11.20 4.08 -16.68
CA PHE A 65 -10.66 3.04 -15.82
C PHE A 65 -11.58 2.84 -14.62
N SER A 66 -11.82 1.58 -14.24
CA SER A 66 -12.61 1.19 -13.09
C SER A 66 -11.68 0.89 -11.93
N GLU A 67 -11.70 1.75 -10.93
CA GLU A 67 -10.89 1.63 -9.72
C GLU A 67 -11.28 0.36 -8.91
N GLU A 68 -12.53 -0.10 -8.98
CA GLU A 68 -12.98 -1.36 -8.37
C GLU A 68 -12.11 -2.56 -8.77
N THR A 69 -11.61 -2.59 -10.02
CA THR A 69 -10.79 -3.70 -10.52
C THR A 69 -9.47 -3.82 -9.74
N ILE A 70 -8.88 -2.70 -9.35
CA ILE A 70 -7.58 -2.67 -8.64
C ILE A 70 -7.75 -2.68 -7.12
N LEU A 71 -8.85 -2.10 -6.61
CA LEU A 71 -9.14 -2.01 -5.17
C LEU A 71 -9.71 -3.32 -4.57
N ASN A 72 -10.02 -4.29 -5.42
CA ASN A 72 -10.35 -5.66 -5.00
C ASN A 72 -9.13 -6.60 -4.99
N LEU A 73 -7.94 -6.11 -5.37
CA LEU A 73 -6.72 -6.90 -5.28
C LEU A 73 -6.25 -6.99 -3.83
N PRO A 74 -5.66 -8.12 -3.39
CA PRO A 74 -5.19 -8.25 -2.02
C PRO A 74 -4.16 -7.18 -1.62
N ARG A 75 -3.31 -6.77 -2.57
CA ARG A 75 -2.23 -5.81 -2.30
C ARG A 75 -2.02 -4.89 -3.49
N VAL A 76 -2.15 -3.58 -3.27
CA VAL A 76 -2.03 -2.56 -4.32
C VAL A 76 -1.19 -1.38 -3.85
N MET A 77 -0.38 -0.84 -4.77
CA MET A 77 0.28 0.44 -4.66
C MET A 77 -0.06 1.28 -5.90
N ILE A 78 -0.52 2.51 -5.72
CA ILE A 78 -0.84 3.44 -6.81
C ILE A 78 -0.09 4.74 -6.59
N TRP A 79 0.78 5.10 -7.53
CA TRP A 79 1.57 6.32 -7.44
C TRP A 79 0.77 7.59 -7.77
N HIS A 80 -0.17 7.48 -8.71
CA HIS A 80 -1.06 8.57 -9.15
C HIS A 80 -2.48 8.27 -8.67
N ALA A 81 -2.72 8.43 -7.37
CA ALA A 81 -3.98 8.08 -6.72
C ALA A 81 -4.99 9.25 -6.65
N GLU A 82 -4.84 10.30 -7.47
CA GLU A 82 -5.71 11.49 -7.45
C GLU A 82 -7.18 11.15 -7.70
N ARG A 83 -7.43 10.02 -8.35
CA ARG A 83 -8.78 9.53 -8.68
C ARG A 83 -9.39 8.63 -7.62
N ILE A 84 -8.60 8.12 -6.68
CA ILE A 84 -9.12 7.30 -5.60
C ILE A 84 -9.87 8.22 -4.65
N THR A 85 -11.16 8.00 -4.50
CA THR A 85 -12.03 8.82 -3.66
C THR A 85 -12.14 8.24 -2.25
N TYR A 86 -12.69 9.03 -1.33
CA TYR A 86 -13.05 8.52 0.00
C TYR A 86 -14.02 7.33 -0.06
N TYR A 87 -14.97 7.31 -1.01
CA TYR A 87 -15.88 6.18 -1.16
C TYR A 87 -15.16 4.92 -1.62
N ASP A 88 -14.13 5.07 -2.46
CA ASP A 88 -13.30 3.95 -2.89
C ASP A 88 -12.53 3.35 -1.70
N LEU A 89 -12.01 4.19 -0.79
CA LEU A 89 -11.41 3.73 0.46
C LEU A 89 -12.39 2.93 1.32
N LEU A 90 -13.64 3.36 1.44
CA LEU A 90 -14.64 2.64 2.23
C LEU A 90 -14.98 1.27 1.64
N ASN A 91 -14.99 1.15 0.32
CA ASN A 91 -15.45 -0.05 -0.37
C ASN A 91 -14.32 -0.99 -0.82
N MET A 92 -13.05 -0.63 -0.60
CA MET A 92 -11.92 -1.49 -0.99
C MET A 92 -11.89 -2.80 -0.19
N GLU A 93 -11.49 -3.88 -0.86
CA GLU A 93 -11.29 -5.20 -0.26
C GLU A 93 -9.81 -5.56 -0.08
N CYS A 94 -8.91 -4.61 -0.27
CA CYS A 94 -7.46 -4.76 -0.09
C CYS A 94 -7.09 -5.24 1.32
N GLU A 95 -6.04 -6.07 1.41
CA GLU A 95 -5.30 -6.33 2.64
C GLU A 95 -4.21 -5.26 2.87
N VAL A 96 -3.57 -4.82 1.79
CA VAL A 96 -2.51 -3.81 1.82
C VAL A 96 -2.77 -2.81 0.71
N ALA A 97 -2.87 -1.53 1.08
CA ALA A 97 -3.03 -0.44 0.13
C ALA A 97 -1.98 0.64 0.39
N GLU A 98 -1.41 1.15 -0.70
CA GLU A 98 -0.48 2.28 -0.68
C GLU A 98 -0.87 3.27 -1.77
N PHE A 99 -1.18 4.49 -1.36
CA PHE A 99 -1.61 5.56 -2.26
C PHE A 99 -0.69 6.76 -2.09
N GLU A 100 -0.06 7.16 -3.19
CA GLU A 100 0.74 8.37 -3.29
C GLU A 100 -0.01 9.38 -4.17
N ASN A 101 0.28 10.68 -4.00
CA ASN A 101 -0.30 11.76 -4.78
C ASN A 101 -1.85 11.68 -4.84
N HIS A 102 -2.48 11.47 -3.69
CA HIS A 102 -3.93 11.39 -3.56
C HIS A 102 -4.54 12.75 -3.20
N LEU A 103 -5.87 12.86 -3.30
CA LEU A 103 -6.63 14.06 -2.90
C LEU A 103 -7.33 13.94 -1.53
N PHE A 104 -6.99 12.93 -0.72
CA PHE A 104 -7.59 12.78 0.62
C PHE A 104 -7.28 13.96 1.53
N THR A 105 -8.33 14.49 2.15
CA THR A 105 -8.21 15.50 3.19
C THR A 105 -7.93 14.86 4.56
N GLU A 106 -7.47 15.66 5.53
CA GLU A 106 -7.33 15.21 6.91
C GLU A 106 -8.65 14.66 7.48
N GLU A 107 -9.77 15.27 7.09
CA GLU A 107 -11.11 14.84 7.49
C GLU A 107 -11.45 13.46 6.90
N ASP A 108 -11.11 13.21 5.63
CA ASP A 108 -11.30 11.90 4.99
C ASP A 108 -10.48 10.83 5.70
N VAL A 109 -9.22 11.11 6.01
CA VAL A 109 -8.33 10.18 6.73
C VAL A 109 -8.86 9.91 8.14
N LYS A 110 -9.26 10.94 8.89
CA LYS A 110 -9.84 10.80 10.23
C LYS A 110 -11.13 9.98 10.20
N LYS A 111 -12.02 10.24 9.24
CA LYS A 111 -13.26 9.45 9.06
C LYS A 111 -12.94 8.00 8.74
N PHE A 112 -12.00 7.76 7.83
CA PHE A 112 -11.61 6.42 7.43
C PHE A 112 -10.99 5.61 8.58
N ILE A 113 -10.10 6.21 9.38
CA ILE A 113 -9.51 5.54 10.55
C ILE A 113 -10.61 5.13 11.55
N ASN A 114 -11.54 6.02 11.86
CA ASN A 114 -12.66 5.71 12.74
C ASN A 114 -13.57 4.61 12.17
N HIS A 115 -13.82 4.64 10.85
CA HIS A 115 -14.58 3.61 10.16
C HIS A 115 -13.89 2.23 10.27
N TRP A 116 -12.58 2.17 10.06
CA TRP A 116 -11.79 0.94 10.16
C TRP A 116 -11.73 0.42 11.60
N LEU A 117 -11.50 1.29 12.60
CA LEU A 117 -11.48 0.93 14.02
C LEU A 117 -12.85 0.42 14.51
N ALA A 118 -13.95 0.82 13.88
CA ALA A 118 -15.29 0.28 14.15
C ALA A 118 -15.49 -1.15 13.61
N GLY A 119 -14.48 -1.75 12.97
CA GLY A 119 -14.50 -3.13 12.46
C GLY A 119 -14.89 -3.27 10.99
N ASN A 120 -15.03 -2.17 10.26
CA ASN A 120 -15.22 -2.19 8.80
C ASN A 120 -13.89 -2.47 8.10
N ASN A 121 -13.91 -2.76 6.79
CA ASN A 121 -12.73 -3.19 6.00
C ASN A 121 -11.88 -4.27 6.71
N PRO A 122 -12.48 -5.40 7.15
CA PRO A 122 -11.83 -6.36 8.05
C PRO A 122 -10.63 -7.10 7.44
N LYS A 123 -10.47 -7.03 6.11
CA LYS A 123 -9.31 -7.59 5.39
C LYS A 123 -8.10 -6.67 5.48
N LEU A 124 -8.28 -5.37 5.70
CA LEU A 124 -7.21 -4.38 5.66
C LEU A 124 -6.26 -4.56 6.85
N ILE A 125 -4.98 -4.75 6.54
CA ILE A 125 -3.88 -4.93 7.49
C ILE A 125 -2.99 -3.70 7.50
N ARG A 126 -2.81 -3.04 6.35
CA ARG A 126 -1.94 -1.86 6.21
C ARG A 126 -2.46 -0.89 5.16
N LEU A 127 -2.62 0.36 5.56
CA LEU A 127 -2.79 1.50 4.66
C LEU A 127 -1.57 2.42 4.79
N ARG A 128 -0.98 2.81 3.65
CA ARG A 128 0.01 3.88 3.57
C ARG A 128 -0.53 4.99 2.67
N LEU A 129 -0.47 6.20 3.18
CA LEU A 129 -0.83 7.43 2.48
C LEU A 129 0.42 8.30 2.43
N GLY A 130 0.81 8.73 1.24
CA GLY A 130 2.01 9.52 1.02
C GLY A 130 1.77 10.66 0.04
N ASN A 131 2.72 11.60 0.00
CA ASN A 131 2.68 12.80 -0.83
C ASN A 131 1.37 13.61 -0.67
N PHE A 132 0.98 13.89 0.58
CA PHE A 132 -0.09 14.84 0.88
C PHE A 132 0.24 16.23 0.29
N GLU A 133 -0.79 16.96 -0.14
CA GLU A 133 -0.64 18.34 -0.66
C GLU A 133 0.01 19.27 0.37
N SER A 134 -0.27 19.06 1.65
CA SER A 134 0.33 19.76 2.78
C SER A 134 0.67 18.79 3.92
N LEU A 135 1.54 19.22 4.85
CA LEU A 135 1.88 18.43 6.02
C LEU A 135 0.63 18.21 6.90
N PRO A 136 0.17 16.96 7.13
CA PRO A 136 -1.03 16.70 7.91
C PRO A 136 -0.85 16.96 9.40
N ASP A 137 -1.88 17.47 10.06
CA ASP A 137 -1.99 17.51 11.52
C ASP A 137 -2.36 16.12 12.07
N TRP A 138 -1.34 15.28 12.24
CA TRP A 138 -1.50 13.93 12.78
C TRP A 138 -2.03 13.91 14.23
N GLU A 139 -1.83 14.97 15.01
CA GLU A 139 -2.38 15.04 16.36
C GLU A 139 -3.91 15.24 16.32
N ASN A 140 -4.41 16.03 15.37
CA ASN A 140 -5.84 16.16 15.12
C ASN A 140 -6.48 14.91 14.49
N ILE A 141 -5.81 14.33 13.49
CA ILE A 141 -6.32 13.16 12.76
C ILE A 141 -6.45 11.95 13.69
N LEU A 142 -5.46 11.73 14.57
CA LEU A 142 -5.39 10.59 15.48
C LEU A 142 -5.95 10.91 16.88
N GLU A 143 -6.70 11.99 17.02
CA GLU A 143 -7.35 12.36 18.27
C GLU A 143 -8.24 11.21 18.78
N GLY A 144 -7.96 10.74 20.00
CA GLY A 144 -8.70 9.62 20.61
C GLY A 144 -8.29 8.23 20.10
N VAL A 145 -7.32 8.14 19.21
CA VAL A 145 -6.74 6.87 18.73
C VAL A 145 -5.44 6.60 19.49
N GLU A 146 -5.28 5.37 19.99
CA GLU A 146 -4.00 4.94 20.57
C GLU A 146 -3.01 4.66 19.43
N TYR A 147 -1.87 5.37 19.41
CA TYR A 147 -0.83 5.18 18.42
C TYR A 147 0.58 5.35 19.01
N GLU A 148 1.55 4.69 18.39
CA GLU A 148 2.97 4.91 18.68
C GLU A 148 3.57 5.89 17.67
N LYS A 149 4.21 6.95 18.17
CA LYS A 149 5.02 7.84 17.31
C LYS A 149 6.15 7.01 16.65
N TRP A 150 6.47 7.35 15.41
CA TRP A 150 7.55 6.69 14.69
C TRP A 150 8.88 6.83 15.45
N ASP A 151 9.60 5.72 15.56
CA ASP A 151 10.93 5.65 16.19
C ASP A 151 11.94 5.12 15.18
N GLY A 152 12.77 6.02 14.66
CA GLY A 152 13.80 5.74 13.66
C GLY A 152 14.88 4.74 14.10
N ARG A 153 14.97 4.44 15.40
CA ARG A 153 15.87 3.40 15.91
C ARG A 153 15.26 2.00 15.80
N ARG A 154 13.93 1.91 15.79
CA ARG A 154 13.18 0.65 15.67
C ARG A 154 12.80 0.35 14.23
N ARG A 155 12.59 1.40 13.42
CA ARG A 155 12.13 1.30 12.03
C ARG A 155 12.96 2.25 11.18
N PRO A 156 13.70 1.78 10.16
CA PRO A 156 14.36 2.68 9.23
C PRO A 156 13.31 3.55 8.53
N GLU A 157 13.66 4.81 8.30
CA GLU A 157 12.92 5.67 7.38
C GLU A 157 13.14 5.04 6.00
N SER A 158 12.07 4.69 5.29
CA SER A 158 12.15 3.90 4.06
C SER A 158 13.18 4.52 3.10
N TYR A 159 14.19 3.73 2.70
CA TYR A 159 15.08 4.09 1.60
C TYR A 159 14.26 4.09 0.30
N GLU A 160 14.37 5.18 -0.46
CA GLU A 160 13.92 5.29 -1.86
C GLU A 160 14.47 4.16 -2.74
#